data_AF-A0A952JIK8-F1
#
_entry.id   AF-A0A952JIK8-F1
#
_cell.length_a   1.000
_cell.length_b   1.000
_cell.length_c   1.000
_cell.angle_alpha   90.00
_cell.angle_beta   90.00
_cell.angle_gamma   90.00
#
_symmetry.space_group_name_H-M   'P 1'
#
loop_
_entity.id
_entity.type
_entity.pdbx_description
1 polymer ?
#
loop_
_entity_poly.entity_id
_entity_poly.type
_entity_poly.pdbx_seq_one_letter_code
_entity_poly.pdbx_strand_id
1 'polypeptide(L)'
;MPLQQIAFDFDDAPVNKKPAAKTHALTKPPADKIKIKTKTDNKKPNRGRMSLKEKDAGTDLIEIPADEILFEKKYYAIGIVADMFKVNQSLIRFWENEFDILKPRKNGKGDRLFRPEDIKNLKLIYHLLRERKYTMEGAKEFLKQNKRAEEKFELIESLKKLKGFLNELKAGL
;
A
#
# COMPACT_ATOMS: atom_id res chain seq x y z
N MET A 1 69.96 -26.60 4.87
CA MET A 1 68.49 -26.50 4.94
C MET A 1 68.01 -27.05 6.28
N PRO A 2 67.65 -26.20 7.24
CA PRO A 2 66.82 -26.65 8.37
C PRO A 2 65.66 -25.68 8.63
N LEU A 3 64.43 -26.19 8.70
CA LEU A 3 63.33 -25.51 9.37
C LEU A 3 62.50 -26.61 10.05
N GLN A 4 62.67 -26.70 11.37
CA GLN A 4 61.89 -27.55 12.27
C GLN A 4 60.49 -26.95 12.44
N GLN A 5 59.50 -27.83 12.43
CA GLN A 5 58.09 -27.53 12.60
C GLN A 5 57.80 -27.05 14.03
N ILE A 6 57.09 -25.93 14.16
CA ILE A 6 56.49 -25.50 15.42
C ILE A 6 55.04 -25.98 15.39
N ALA A 7 54.71 -26.94 16.26
CA ALA A 7 53.35 -27.26 16.62
C ALA A 7 52.90 -26.25 17.70
N PHE A 8 51.75 -25.61 17.50
CA PHE A 8 51.16 -24.72 18.50
C PHE A 8 49.82 -25.31 18.93
N ASP A 9 49.81 -25.78 20.17
CA ASP A 9 48.70 -26.35 20.92
C ASP A 9 47.84 -25.19 21.46
N PHE A 10 46.52 -25.25 21.26
CA PHE A 10 45.58 -24.21 21.71
C PHE A 10 44.39 -24.84 22.43
N ASP A 11 44.61 -25.15 23.70
CA ASP A 11 43.56 -25.36 24.71
C ASP A 11 44.08 -24.86 26.05
N ASP A 12 43.63 -23.67 26.49
CA ASP A 12 43.05 -23.52 27.83
C ASP A 12 42.41 -22.14 28.00
N ALA A 13 41.15 -22.12 28.43
CA ALA A 13 40.43 -20.92 28.84
C ALA A 13 40.68 -20.64 30.33
N PRO A 14 40.43 -19.41 30.82
CA PRO A 14 39.34 -19.35 31.80
C PRO A 14 38.45 -18.10 31.74
N VAL A 15 37.20 -18.35 32.11
CA VAL A 15 36.07 -17.46 32.36
C VAL A 15 36.34 -16.51 33.54
N ASN A 16 35.96 -15.23 33.42
CA ASN A 16 35.65 -14.40 34.59
C ASN A 16 34.49 -13.41 34.36
N LYS A 17 33.77 -13.15 35.46
CA LYS A 17 32.36 -12.76 35.60
C LYS A 17 32.08 -11.25 35.51
N LYS A 18 30.81 -10.94 35.21
CA LYS A 18 30.09 -9.65 35.32
C LYS A 18 30.29 -8.92 36.66
N PRO A 19 30.03 -7.59 36.67
CA PRO A 19 28.96 -7.06 37.52
C PRO A 19 28.02 -6.06 36.79
N ALA A 20 27.05 -5.53 37.56
CA ALA A 20 25.68 -5.23 37.17
C ALA A 20 25.33 -3.79 36.70
N ALA A 21 24.25 -3.74 35.91
CA ALA A 21 23.15 -2.77 35.85
C ALA A 21 23.41 -1.25 35.89
N LYS A 22 23.10 -0.55 34.78
CA LYS A 22 22.25 0.64 34.75
C LYS A 22 21.36 0.65 33.50
N THR A 23 20.05 0.61 33.74
CA THR A 23 18.96 0.80 32.80
C THR A 23 18.80 2.29 32.48
N HIS A 24 18.93 2.68 31.21
CA HIS A 24 18.39 3.94 30.71
C HIS A 24 17.10 3.65 29.94
N ALA A 25 16.00 3.80 30.66
CA ALA A 25 14.67 3.93 30.11
C ALA A 25 14.42 5.40 29.71
N LEU A 26 13.39 5.59 28.87
CA LEU A 26 12.81 6.84 28.36
C LEU A 26 13.54 7.43 27.13
N THR A 27 12.90 7.72 25.99
CA THR A 27 11.47 7.92 25.69
C THR A 27 11.18 7.69 24.20
N LYS A 28 10.09 6.99 23.93
CA LYS A 28 9.38 7.02 22.63
C LYS A 28 8.93 8.46 22.32
N PRO A 29 9.18 9.02 21.13
CA PRO A 29 8.45 10.20 20.67
C PRO A 29 6.97 9.82 20.44
N PRO A 30 6.03 10.74 20.70
CA PRO A 30 4.63 10.44 20.84
C PRO A 30 4.04 9.96 19.52
N ALA A 31 3.39 8.81 19.55
CA ALA A 31 2.38 8.47 18.57
C ALA A 31 1.28 9.52 18.69
N ASP A 32 1.25 10.49 17.78
CA ASP A 32 0.06 11.27 17.53
C ASP A 32 -0.99 10.31 16.99
N LYS A 33 -1.84 9.91 17.93
CA LYS A 33 -3.01 9.07 17.72
C LYS A 33 -3.95 9.86 16.81
N ILE A 34 -3.87 9.60 15.52
CA ILE A 34 -5.04 9.74 14.66
C ILE A 34 -6.04 8.70 15.18
N LYS A 35 -6.89 9.12 16.12
CA LYS A 35 -8.06 8.36 16.60
C LYS A 35 -9.11 8.38 15.48
N ILE A 36 -8.95 7.52 14.49
CA ILE A 36 -10.09 7.11 13.67
C ILE A 36 -10.86 6.11 14.54
N LYS A 37 -12.00 6.56 15.07
CA LYS A 37 -12.94 5.72 15.80
C LYS A 37 -13.47 4.66 14.83
N THR A 38 -12.89 3.47 14.83
CA THR A 38 -13.52 2.29 14.25
C THR A 38 -14.65 1.85 15.18
N LYS A 39 -15.85 2.40 14.99
CA LYS A 39 -17.07 1.66 15.31
C LYS A 39 -17.27 0.65 14.19
N THR A 40 -16.55 -0.47 14.27
CA THR A 40 -16.95 -1.67 13.54
C THR A 40 -17.89 -2.44 14.45
N ASP A 41 -19.19 -2.24 14.25
CA ASP A 41 -20.22 -3.13 14.77
C ASP A 41 -19.89 -4.55 14.32
N ASN A 42 -19.46 -5.39 15.26
CA ASN A 42 -19.07 -6.77 15.04
C ASN A 42 -20.33 -7.64 14.86
N LYS A 43 -21.07 -7.41 13.77
CA LYS A 43 -22.23 -8.24 13.42
C LYS A 43 -21.69 -9.51 12.75
N LYS A 44 -21.81 -10.65 13.45
CA LYS A 44 -21.49 -11.98 12.90
C LYS A 44 -22.16 -12.13 11.51
N PRO A 45 -21.43 -12.53 10.47
CA PRO A 45 -22.02 -12.68 9.15
C PRO A 45 -23.03 -13.82 9.16
N ASN A 46 -24.19 -13.56 8.56
CA ASN A 46 -25.24 -14.54 8.37
C ASN A 46 -24.67 -15.71 7.57
N ARG A 47 -24.83 -16.95 8.05
CA ARG A 47 -24.25 -18.16 7.45
C ARG A 47 -24.96 -18.49 6.15
N GLY A 48 -24.56 -17.82 5.07
CA GLY A 48 -25.06 -18.05 3.73
C GLY A 48 -24.05 -17.52 2.71
N ARG A 49 -24.01 -18.13 1.53
CA ARG A 49 -23.23 -17.63 0.40
C ARG A 49 -23.85 -16.29 -0.02
N MET A 50 -23.17 -15.19 0.30
CA MET A 50 -23.61 -13.85 -0.10
C MET A 50 -23.72 -13.74 -1.62
N SER A 51 -24.70 -12.95 -2.08
CA SER A 51 -24.92 -12.69 -3.50
C SER A 51 -23.70 -11.96 -4.09
N LEU A 52 -23.27 -12.35 -5.31
CA LEU A 52 -22.13 -11.72 -6.00
C LEU A 52 -22.30 -10.20 -6.09
N LYS A 53 -23.55 -9.74 -6.22
CA LYS A 53 -23.96 -8.34 -6.37
C LYS A 53 -23.68 -7.47 -5.14
N GLU A 54 -23.63 -8.05 -3.94
CA GLU A 54 -23.37 -7.31 -2.69
C GLU A 54 -21.88 -6.98 -2.52
N LYS A 55 -20.99 -7.77 -3.12
CA LYS A 55 -19.53 -7.53 -3.07
C LYS A 55 -19.09 -6.39 -3.99
N ASP A 56 -19.84 -6.15 -5.06
CA ASP A 56 -19.51 -5.14 -6.07
C ASP A 56 -20.16 -3.77 -5.77
N ALA A 57 -21.19 -3.71 -4.93
CA ALA A 57 -21.90 -2.45 -4.61
C ALA A 57 -21.14 -1.55 -3.60
N GLY A 58 -20.14 -2.08 -2.90
CA GLY A 58 -19.35 -1.34 -1.90
C GLY A 58 -18.09 -0.65 -2.44
N THR A 59 -17.78 -0.81 -3.72
CA THR A 59 -16.48 -0.43 -4.31
C THR A 59 -16.44 0.98 -4.93
N ASP A 60 -17.51 1.76 -4.82
CA ASP A 60 -17.58 3.07 -5.50
C ASP A 60 -17.10 4.25 -4.61
N LEU A 61 -16.68 3.98 -3.37
CA LEU A 61 -16.13 4.97 -2.45
C LEU A 61 -14.64 4.74 -2.22
N ILE A 62 -13.86 5.05 -3.25
CA ILE A 62 -12.41 5.19 -3.12
C ILE A 62 -12.12 6.49 -2.35
N GLU A 63 -11.53 6.38 -1.17
CA GLU A 63 -11.12 7.53 -0.35
C GLU A 63 -9.62 7.77 -0.54
N ILE A 64 -9.22 8.12 -1.76
CA ILE A 64 -7.84 8.55 -2.01
C ILE A 64 -7.73 10.04 -1.66
N PRO A 65 -6.83 10.42 -0.73
CA PRO A 65 -6.55 11.82 -0.46
C PRO A 65 -6.08 12.56 -1.71
N ALA A 66 -6.26 13.88 -1.75
CA ALA A 66 -5.76 14.70 -2.85
C ALA A 66 -4.26 14.48 -3.07
N ASP A 67 -3.83 14.64 -4.33
CA ASP A 67 -2.44 14.44 -4.76
C ASP A 67 -1.44 15.20 -3.86
N GLU A 68 -1.78 16.40 -3.40
CA GLU A 68 -0.95 17.22 -2.50
C GLU A 68 -0.58 16.50 -1.20
N ILE A 69 -1.53 15.83 -0.58
CA ILE A 69 -1.32 15.04 0.66
C ILE A 69 -0.53 13.77 0.33
N LEU A 70 -0.77 13.19 -0.84
CA LEU A 70 -0.09 11.98 -1.28
C LEU A 70 1.43 12.19 -1.45
N PHE A 71 1.84 13.35 -1.97
CA PHE A 71 3.26 13.64 -2.22
C PHE A 71 4.04 14.09 -0.98
N GLU A 72 3.38 14.38 0.14
CA GLU A 72 4.04 14.71 1.41
C GLU A 72 4.93 13.55 1.89
N LYS A 73 4.46 12.31 1.72
CA LYS A 73 5.20 11.10 2.08
C LYS A 73 5.70 10.35 0.85
N LYS A 74 6.99 10.03 0.84
CA LYS A 74 7.64 9.30 -0.27
C LYS A 74 7.25 7.83 -0.40
N TYR A 75 6.87 7.18 0.71
CA TYR A 75 6.59 5.75 0.75
C TYR A 75 5.38 5.42 1.63
N TYR A 76 4.50 4.57 1.12
CA TYR A 76 3.33 4.06 1.81
C TYR A 76 3.42 2.55 1.99
N ALA A 77 3.07 2.07 3.19
CA ALA A 77 2.98 0.64 3.46
C ALA A 77 1.70 0.07 2.80
N ILE A 78 1.77 -1.17 2.35
CA ILE A 78 0.63 -1.85 1.69
C ILE A 78 -0.68 -1.83 2.50
N GLY A 79 -0.60 -1.83 3.84
CA GLY A 79 -1.79 -1.74 4.70
C GLY A 79 -2.53 -0.41 4.51
N ILE A 80 -1.79 0.70 4.53
CA ILE A 80 -2.37 2.04 4.32
C ILE A 80 -2.97 2.16 2.91
N VAL A 81 -2.27 1.63 1.91
CA VAL A 81 -2.78 1.62 0.53
C VAL A 81 -4.07 0.80 0.44
N ALA A 82 -4.11 -0.39 1.04
CA ALA A 82 -5.30 -1.22 1.09
C ALA A 82 -6.51 -0.50 1.71
N ASP A 83 -6.28 0.25 2.79
CA ASP A 83 -7.32 1.02 3.46
C ASP A 83 -7.85 2.17 2.58
N MET A 84 -6.97 2.90 1.88
CA MET A 84 -7.36 3.99 0.95
C MET A 84 -8.28 3.50 -0.18
N PHE A 85 -7.96 2.33 -0.73
CA PHE A 85 -8.74 1.71 -1.82
C PHE A 85 -9.89 0.84 -1.31
N LYS A 86 -10.01 0.62 0.01
CA LYS A 86 -10.94 -0.34 0.64
C LYS A 86 -10.89 -1.73 0.00
N VAL A 87 -9.70 -2.17 -0.39
CA VAL A 87 -9.45 -3.49 -0.98
C VAL A 87 -8.56 -4.34 -0.08
N ASN A 88 -8.61 -5.65 -0.27
CA ASN A 88 -7.73 -6.56 0.46
C ASN A 88 -6.27 -6.38 0.02
N GLN A 89 -5.34 -6.45 0.98
CA GLN A 89 -3.90 -6.39 0.70
C GLN A 89 -3.45 -7.45 -0.32
N SER A 90 -4.04 -8.65 -0.27
CA SER A 90 -3.74 -9.73 -1.23
C SER A 90 -4.09 -9.34 -2.67
N LEU A 91 -5.13 -8.52 -2.87
CA LEU A 91 -5.51 -8.04 -4.20
C LEU A 91 -4.47 -7.05 -4.75
N ILE A 92 -3.96 -6.16 -3.89
CA ILE A 92 -2.89 -5.23 -4.27
C ILE A 92 -1.60 -6.00 -4.61
N ARG A 93 -1.26 -7.04 -3.83
CA ARG A 93 -0.12 -7.93 -4.13
C ARG A 93 -0.31 -8.67 -5.46
N PHE A 94 -1.54 -9.07 -5.76
CA PHE A 94 -1.86 -9.69 -7.03
C PHE A 94 -1.69 -8.71 -8.19
N TRP A 95 -2.18 -7.47 -8.05
CA TRP A 95 -2.01 -6.43 -9.06
C TRP A 95 -0.54 -6.05 -9.28
N GLU A 96 0.28 -5.99 -8.24
CA GLU A 96 1.73 -5.81 -8.39
C GLU A 96 2.36 -6.87 -9.30
N ASN A 97 2.00 -8.15 -9.11
CA ASN A 97 2.55 -9.23 -9.92
C ASN A 97 2.04 -9.18 -11.37
N GLU A 98 0.83 -8.66 -11.56
CA GLU A 98 0.13 -8.66 -12.84
C GLU A 98 0.56 -7.47 -13.71
N PHE A 99 0.80 -6.30 -13.10
CA PHE A 99 1.11 -5.07 -13.81
C PHE A 99 2.57 -4.63 -13.60
N ASP A 100 3.38 -4.72 -14.65
CA ASP A 100 4.81 -4.33 -14.64
C ASP A 100 5.06 -2.82 -14.36
N ILE A 101 4.01 -1.99 -14.47
CA ILE A 101 4.05 -0.56 -14.15
C ILE A 101 4.20 -0.30 -12.65
N LEU A 102 3.74 -1.23 -11.82
CA LEU A 102 3.85 -1.13 -10.37
C LEU A 102 5.21 -1.69 -9.94
N LYS A 103 6.06 -0.83 -9.37
CA LYS A 103 7.39 -1.25 -8.91
C LYS A 103 7.58 -0.92 -7.43
N PRO A 104 6.77 -1.54 -6.55
CA PRO A 104 6.89 -1.30 -5.12
C PRO A 104 8.26 -1.78 -4.63
N ARG A 105 8.86 -0.98 -3.75
CA ARG A 105 10.13 -1.35 -3.12
C ARG A 105 9.87 -2.38 -2.03
N LYS A 106 10.61 -3.49 -2.05
CA LYS A 106 10.60 -4.48 -0.97
C LYS A 106 11.60 -4.06 0.11
N ASN A 107 11.16 -4.03 1.36
CA ASN A 107 12.03 -3.86 2.52
C ASN A 107 12.76 -5.17 2.84
N GLY A 108 13.83 -5.14 3.65
CA GLY A 108 14.58 -6.34 4.06
C GLY A 108 13.72 -7.39 4.81
N LYS A 109 12.57 -6.98 5.34
CA LYS A 109 11.58 -7.86 5.99
C LYS A 109 10.53 -8.44 5.02
N GLY A 110 10.54 -8.06 3.75
CA GLY A 110 9.55 -8.49 2.74
C GLY A 110 8.29 -7.62 2.65
N ASP A 111 8.22 -6.53 3.42
CA ASP A 111 7.14 -5.54 3.32
C ASP A 111 7.26 -4.73 2.02
N ARG A 112 6.11 -4.43 1.41
CA ARG A 112 6.02 -3.65 0.17
C ARG A 112 5.72 -2.19 0.48
N LEU A 113 6.54 -1.32 -0.10
CA LEU A 113 6.44 0.12 -0.01
C LEU A 113 6.09 0.71 -1.38
N PHE A 114 4.96 1.38 -1.46
CA PHE A 114 4.45 2.03 -2.67
C PHE A 114 4.86 3.51 -2.68
N ARG A 115 5.28 4.01 -3.84
CA ARG A 115 5.47 5.45 -4.05
C ARG A 115 4.13 6.12 -4.34
N PRO A 116 4.03 7.46 -4.18
CA PRO A 116 2.87 8.22 -4.63
C PRO A 116 2.51 7.92 -6.10
N GLU A 117 3.50 7.78 -6.97
CA GLU A 117 3.31 7.41 -8.38
C GLU A 117 2.68 6.02 -8.54
N ASP A 118 3.13 5.03 -7.77
CA ASP A 118 2.53 3.68 -7.81
C ASP A 118 1.06 3.73 -7.36
N ILE A 119 0.71 4.62 -6.43
CA ILE A 119 -0.68 4.80 -5.97
C ILE A 119 -1.54 5.43 -7.07
N LYS A 120 -1.01 6.38 -7.85
CA LYS A 120 -1.70 6.92 -9.03
C LYS A 120 -1.95 5.83 -10.07
N ASN A 121 -0.95 4.99 -10.32
CA ASN A 121 -1.07 3.87 -11.25
C ASN A 121 -2.09 2.83 -10.75
N LEU A 122 -2.11 2.55 -9.44
CA LEU A 122 -3.13 1.70 -8.82
C LEU A 122 -4.54 2.28 -9.00
N LYS A 123 -4.71 3.59 -8.88
CA LYS A 123 -5.99 4.27 -9.12
C LYS A 123 -6.47 4.12 -10.56
N LEU A 124 -5.56 4.24 -11.53
CA LEU A 124 -5.85 3.99 -12.93
C LEU A 124 -6.27 2.53 -13.17
N ILE A 125 -5.51 1.57 -12.66
CA ILE A 125 -5.82 0.14 -12.76
C ILE A 125 -7.19 -0.17 -12.16
N TYR A 126 -7.49 0.41 -10.99
CA TYR A 126 -8.78 0.26 -10.32
C TYR A 126 -9.93 0.73 -11.22
N HIS A 127 -9.80 1.92 -11.80
CA HIS A 127 -10.81 2.48 -12.69
C HIS A 127 -11.01 1.60 -13.94
N LEU A 128 -9.95 1.06 -14.52
CA LEU A 128 -10.04 0.15 -15.67
C LEU A 128 -10.81 -1.13 -15.33
N LEU A 129 -10.54 -1.74 -14.18
CA LEU A 129 -11.15 -3.00 -13.78
C LEU A 129 -12.59 -2.83 -13.27
N ARG A 130 -12.87 -1.78 -12.49
CA ARG A 130 -14.17 -1.58 -11.83
C ARG A 130 -15.13 -0.74 -12.65
N GLU A 131 -14.72 0.46 -13.06
CA GLU A 131 -15.60 1.36 -13.82
C GLU A 131 -15.76 0.88 -15.26
N ARG A 132 -14.66 0.50 -15.92
CA ARG A 132 -14.69 0.08 -17.33
C ARG A 132 -14.84 -1.43 -17.55
N LYS A 133 -14.76 -2.24 -16.49
CA LYS A 133 -14.95 -3.70 -16.53
C LYS A 133 -14.03 -4.43 -17.52
N TYR A 134 -12.79 -3.97 -17.67
CA TYR A 134 -11.78 -4.71 -18.42
C TYR A 134 -11.39 -6.01 -17.69
N THR A 135 -11.01 -7.02 -18.45
CA THR A 135 -10.29 -8.19 -17.92
C THR A 135 -8.86 -7.80 -17.53
N MET A 136 -8.19 -8.63 -16.74
CA MET A 136 -6.79 -8.36 -16.32
C MET A 136 -5.88 -8.20 -17.54
N GLU A 137 -6.01 -9.09 -18.53
CA GLU A 137 -5.27 -9.03 -19.78
C GLU A 137 -5.61 -7.78 -20.59
N GLY A 138 -6.91 -7.45 -20.72
CA GLY A 138 -7.35 -6.26 -21.45
C GLY A 138 -6.87 -4.96 -20.80
N ALA A 139 -6.80 -4.90 -19.47
CA ALA A 139 -6.25 -3.75 -18.75
C ALA A 139 -4.73 -3.60 -19.00
N LYS A 140 -3.96 -4.71 -19.01
CA LYS A 140 -2.53 -4.67 -19.36
C LYS A 140 -2.31 -4.19 -20.78
N GLU A 141 -3.08 -4.71 -21.72
CA GLU A 141 -2.98 -4.33 -23.12
C GLU A 141 -3.34 -2.86 -23.31
N PHE A 142 -4.39 -2.38 -22.64
CA PHE A 142 -4.78 -0.97 -22.66
C PHE A 142 -3.64 -0.05 -22.17
N LEU A 143 -2.98 -0.41 -21.07
CA LEU A 143 -1.84 0.34 -20.53
C LEU A 143 -0.62 0.31 -21.46
N LYS A 144 -0.37 -0.82 -22.13
CA LYS A 144 0.74 -0.95 -23.09
C LYS A 144 0.50 -0.15 -24.38
N GLN A 145 -0.72 -0.19 -24.91
CA GLN A 145 -1.07 0.47 -26.17
C GLN A 145 -1.25 1.98 -26.01
N ASN A 146 -1.83 2.43 -24.90
CA ASN A 146 -2.11 3.84 -24.65
C ASN A 146 -1.11 4.44 -23.67
N LYS A 147 0.05 4.90 -24.18
CA LYS A 147 0.99 5.70 -23.36
C LYS A 147 0.35 6.99 -22.81
N ARG A 148 -0.69 7.52 -23.48
CA ARG A 148 -1.49 8.66 -23.01
C ARG A 148 -2.70 8.27 -22.14
N ALA A 149 -2.75 7.04 -21.63
CA ALA A 149 -3.83 6.61 -20.76
C ALA A 149 -3.87 7.42 -19.46
N GLU A 150 -2.69 7.75 -18.92
CA GLU A 150 -2.54 8.59 -17.72
C GLU A 150 -3.11 9.99 -17.94
N GLU A 151 -2.68 10.70 -19.00
CA GLU A 151 -3.20 12.03 -19.36
C GLU A 151 -4.72 12.05 -19.55
N LYS A 152 -5.25 11.05 -20.28
CA LYS A 152 -6.71 10.91 -20.49
C LYS A 152 -7.44 10.69 -19.17
N PHE A 153 -6.86 9.91 -18.26
CA PHE A 153 -7.46 9.65 -16.96
C PHE A 153 -7.45 10.90 -16.07
N GLU A 154 -6.34 11.64 -16.04
CA GLU A 154 -6.25 12.92 -15.32
C GLU A 154 -7.27 13.94 -15.83
N LEU A 155 -7.46 14.01 -17.15
CA LEU A 155 -8.49 14.87 -17.76
C LEU A 155 -9.91 14.42 -17.36
N ILE A 156 -10.19 13.12 -17.37
CA ILE A 156 -11.50 12.60 -16.91
C ILE A 156 -11.72 12.95 -15.44
N GLU A 157 -10.70 12.85 -14.61
CA GLU A 157 -10.79 13.18 -13.19
C GLU A 157 -11.05 14.67 -12.96
N SER A 158 -10.36 15.57 -13.67
CA SER A 158 -10.58 17.01 -13.57
C SER A 158 -12.00 17.39 -14.03
N LEU A 159 -12.49 16.79 -15.11
CA LEU A 159 -13.87 16.98 -15.58
C LEU A 159 -14.91 16.45 -14.58
N LYS A 160 -14.65 15.30 -13.94
CA LYS A 160 -15.51 14.78 -12.86
C LYS A 160 -15.57 15.74 -11.67
N LYS A 161 -14.43 16.32 -11.26
CA LYS A 161 -14.36 17.33 -10.19
C LYS A 161 -15.15 18.59 -10.53
N LEU A 162 -14.95 19.14 -11.74
CA LEU A 162 -15.69 20.31 -12.21
C LEU A 162 -17.20 20.06 -12.27
N LYS A 163 -17.63 18.89 -12.78
CA LYS A 163 -19.04 18.49 -12.78
C LYS A 163 -19.62 18.44 -11.36
N GLY A 164 -18.87 17.89 -10.40
CA GLY A 164 -19.27 17.85 -9.00
C GLY A 164 -19.49 19.26 -8.43
N PHE A 165 -18.50 20.14 -8.60
CA PHE A 165 -18.57 21.52 -8.16
C PHE A 165 -19.77 22.27 -8.76
N LEU A 166 -20.01 22.13 -10.07
CA LEU A 166 -21.14 22.78 -10.73
C LEU A 166 -22.49 22.22 -10.25
N ASN A 167 -22.57 20.93 -9.95
CA ASN A 167 -23.78 20.32 -9.39
C ASN A 167 -24.07 20.83 -7.97
N GLU A 168 -23.04 21.01 -7.15
CA GLU A 168 -23.17 21.61 -5.82
C GLU A 168 -23.68 23.06 -5.90
N LEU A 169 -23.11 23.86 -6.80
CA LEU A 169 -23.59 25.22 -7.06
C LEU A 169 -25.05 25.24 -7.55
N LYS A 170 -25.41 24.30 -8.42
CA LYS A 170 -26.80 24.15 -8.90
C LYS A 170 -27.75 23.75 -7.77
N ALA A 171 -27.33 22.90 -6.84
CA ALA A 171 -28.16 22.44 -5.73
C ALA A 171 -28.27 23.47 -4.59
N GLY A 172 -27.32 24.40 -4.50
CA GLY A 172 -27.34 25.52 -3.56
C GLY A 172 -28.08 26.76 -4.05
N LEU A 173 -28.57 26.75 -5.30
CA LEU A 173 -29.45 27.77 -5.89
C LEU A 173 -30.90 27.27 -5.89
#